data_AF-A0A7W1G4L9-F1
#
_entry.id   AF-A0A7W1G4L9-F1
#
_cell.length_a   1.000
_cell.length_b   1.000
_cell.length_c   1.000
_cell.angle_alpha   90.00
_cell.angle_beta   90.00
_cell.angle_gamma   90.00
#
_symmetry.space_group_name_H-M   'P 1'
#
loop_
_entity.id
_entity.type
_entity.pdbx_description
1 polymer ?
#
loop_
_entity_poly.entity_id
_entity_poly.type
_entity_poly.pdbx_seq_one_letter_code
_entity_poly.pdbx_strand_id
1 'polypeptide(L)'
;MDAMYWCLAGGGAVAVVAAAWAILRSGAQVKLPAKDGNYVPFYDFKTRSVTYIRDDAIRPGMIQAKIHNLDGLHWVDASQMKQAKTALGELTDEARGRIPALQAALSEVHPMSIEQWEALVRRDADPAAAVENWSAIAGAYVEEAAAPGLNALQRADLFRLVLACANTPRDQILKSVTLNALARTTAEAIIARRAKGG
;
A
#
# COMPACT_ATOMS: atom_id res chain seq x y z
N MET A 1 7.83 8.33 -18.95
CA MET A 1 8.06 8.59 -17.51
C MET A 1 6.94 7.90 -16.77
N ASP A 2 7.11 6.62 -16.49
CA ASP A 2 6.10 5.79 -15.82
C ASP A 2 6.09 6.11 -14.33
N ALA A 3 5.01 6.77 -13.89
CA ALA A 3 4.71 6.92 -12.48
C ALA A 3 4.21 5.57 -11.94
N MET A 4 5.14 4.73 -11.49
CA MET A 4 4.83 3.56 -10.66
C MET A 4 4.27 4.06 -9.33
N TYR A 5 2.94 4.11 -9.23
CA TYR A 5 2.23 4.39 -7.99
C TYR A 5 2.43 3.22 -7.02
N TRP A 6 3.28 3.42 -6.01
CA TRP A 6 3.35 2.52 -4.87
C TRP A 6 2.15 2.76 -3.97
N CYS A 7 1.27 1.76 -3.87
CA CYS A 7 0.25 1.69 -2.84
C CYS A 7 0.97 1.30 -1.54
N LEU A 8 1.16 2.25 -0.61
CA LEU A 8 1.67 1.98 0.72
C LEU A 8 0.61 1.21 1.50
N ALA A 9 0.78 -0.11 1.59
CA ALA A 9 0.08 -0.97 2.52
C ALA A 9 1.04 -1.37 3.64
N GLY A 10 1.01 -0.63 4.74
CA GLY A 10 1.50 -1.06 6.06
C GLY A 10 0.49 -0.53 7.08
N GLY A 11 0.03 -1.24 8.10
CA GLY A 11 0.29 -2.59 8.59
C GLY A 11 -0.68 -2.80 9.76
N GLY A 12 -1.12 -4.03 9.98
CA GLY A 12 -2.01 -4.38 11.09
C GLY A 12 -2.25 -5.87 11.12
N ALA A 13 -1.40 -6.60 11.82
CA ALA A 13 -1.53 -8.03 12.05
C ALA A 13 -2.12 -8.30 13.44
N VAL A 14 -2.93 -9.37 13.52
CA VAL A 14 -3.33 -10.19 14.68
C VAL A 14 -4.55 -9.74 15.49
N ALA A 15 -5.69 -10.40 15.23
CA ALA A 15 -6.45 -11.15 16.24
C ALA A 15 -7.43 -12.12 15.56
N VAL A 16 -7.07 -13.40 15.56
CA VAL A 16 -7.99 -14.55 15.43
C VAL A 16 -8.59 -14.78 16.82
N VAL A 17 -9.91 -14.85 16.96
CA VAL A 17 -10.67 -15.83 17.77
C VAL A 17 -12.19 -15.60 17.60
N ALA A 18 -12.86 -16.70 17.27
CA ALA A 18 -14.27 -17.05 17.48
C ALA A 18 -15.39 -16.20 16.84
N ALA A 19 -15.96 -16.74 15.76
CA ALA A 19 -17.40 -16.92 15.66
C ALA A 19 -17.71 -18.13 14.75
N ALA A 20 -17.50 -19.33 15.30
CA ALA A 20 -18.30 -20.47 14.86
C ALA A 20 -19.76 -20.18 15.23
N TRP A 21 -20.68 -20.56 14.32
CA TRP A 21 -22.14 -20.53 14.45
C TRP A 21 -22.89 -19.23 14.05
N ALA A 22 -22.95 -18.94 12.75
CA ALA A 22 -24.11 -18.21 12.17
C ALA A 22 -24.31 -18.35 10.64
N ILE A 23 -23.72 -19.34 9.96
CA ILE A 23 -23.97 -19.58 8.52
C ILE A 23 -24.59 -20.98 8.33
N LEU A 24 -25.81 -21.13 8.83
CA LEU A 24 -26.65 -22.31 8.63
C LEU A 24 -28.04 -21.93 8.09
N ARG A 25 -28.17 -20.84 7.31
CA ARG A 25 -29.47 -20.37 6.82
C ARG A 25 -29.54 -19.84 5.38
N SER A 26 -28.62 -20.22 4.51
CA SER A 26 -28.78 -19.90 3.07
C SER A 26 -28.72 -21.09 2.13
N GLY A 27 -28.80 -22.35 2.60
CA GLY A 27 -29.17 -23.52 1.78
C GLY A 27 -28.41 -23.74 0.47
N ALA A 28 -27.31 -23.03 0.20
CA ALA A 28 -26.55 -23.13 -1.02
C ALA A 28 -25.57 -24.29 -0.86
N GLN A 29 -26.04 -25.49 -1.21
CA GLN A 29 -25.19 -26.66 -1.35
C GLN A 29 -24.20 -26.40 -2.50
N VAL A 30 -22.96 -26.03 -2.15
CA VAL A 30 -21.86 -25.96 -3.11
C VAL A 30 -21.43 -27.40 -3.41
N LYS A 31 -21.86 -27.90 -4.56
CA LYS A 31 -21.52 -29.25 -5.03
C LYS A 31 -20.07 -29.23 -5.55
N LEU A 32 -19.14 -29.71 -4.74
CA LEU A 32 -17.76 -29.94 -5.20
C LEU A 32 -17.77 -31.02 -6.30
N PRO A 33 -17.17 -30.77 -7.49
CA PRO A 33 -17.02 -31.80 -8.50
C PRO A 33 -16.05 -32.91 -8.02
N ALA A 34 -16.24 -34.12 -8.54
CA ALA A 34 -15.52 -35.33 -8.14
C ALA A 34 -14.00 -35.25 -8.40
N LYS A 35 -13.28 -36.07 -7.65
CA LYS A 35 -11.90 -35.95 -7.12
C LYS A 35 -10.74 -36.07 -8.12
N ASP A 36 -10.97 -35.98 -9.42
CA ASP A 36 -9.96 -36.34 -10.43
C ASP A 36 -9.35 -35.14 -11.19
N GLY A 37 -9.63 -33.91 -10.75
CA GLY A 37 -9.02 -32.70 -11.28
C GLY A 37 -8.61 -31.73 -10.18
N ASN A 38 -7.51 -31.00 -10.39
CA ASN A 38 -7.16 -29.84 -9.57
C ASN A 38 -8.15 -28.72 -9.87
N TYR A 39 -9.22 -28.65 -9.08
CA TYR A 39 -10.18 -27.55 -9.15
C TYR A 39 -9.75 -26.43 -8.22
N VAL A 40 -9.89 -25.20 -8.69
CA VAL A 40 -9.63 -23.98 -7.92
C VAL A 40 -10.91 -23.17 -7.77
N PRO A 41 -11.11 -22.49 -6.63
CA PRO A 41 -12.25 -21.61 -6.43
C PRO A 41 -12.13 -20.39 -7.35
N PHE A 42 -13.16 -20.14 -8.14
CA PHE A 42 -13.31 -18.99 -9.03
C PHE A 42 -14.52 -18.18 -8.62
N TYR A 43 -14.33 -16.89 -8.33
CA TYR A 43 -15.41 -15.99 -7.96
C TYR A 43 -15.89 -15.20 -9.19
N ASP A 44 -17.14 -15.41 -9.56
CA ASP A 44 -17.80 -14.69 -10.67
C ASP A 44 -18.52 -13.45 -10.14
N PHE A 45 -18.06 -12.26 -10.55
CA PHE A 45 -18.64 -10.99 -10.12
C PHE A 45 -20.05 -10.75 -10.66
N LYS A 46 -20.44 -11.38 -11.77
CA LYS A 46 -21.79 -11.24 -12.35
C LYS A 46 -22.82 -11.98 -11.53
N THR A 47 -22.52 -13.22 -11.15
CA THR A 47 -23.41 -14.07 -10.36
C THR A 47 -23.21 -13.92 -8.85
N ARG A 48 -22.11 -13.27 -8.42
CA ARG A 48 -21.69 -13.12 -7.03
C ARG A 48 -21.59 -14.46 -6.31
N SER A 49 -21.05 -15.46 -6.99
CA SER A 49 -20.95 -16.83 -6.48
C SER A 49 -19.56 -17.41 -6.70
N VAL A 50 -19.18 -18.32 -5.81
CA VAL A 50 -17.97 -19.12 -5.98
C VAL A 50 -18.35 -20.38 -6.76
N THR A 51 -17.67 -20.55 -7.89
CA THR A 51 -17.69 -21.78 -8.68
C THR A 51 -16.31 -22.42 -8.63
N TYR A 52 -16.19 -23.66 -9.10
CA TYR A 52 -14.90 -24.34 -9.17
C TYR A 52 -14.56 -24.57 -10.64
N ILE A 53 -13.44 -24.02 -11.08
CA ILE A 53 -12.90 -24.24 -12.43
C ILE A 53 -11.68 -25.15 -12.32
N ARG A 54 -11.35 -25.84 -13.40
CA ARG A 54 -10.09 -26.59 -13.46
C ARG A 54 -8.92 -25.61 -13.51
N ASP A 55 -7.79 -26.00 -12.93
CA ASP A 55 -6.55 -25.23 -12.99
C ASP A 55 -6.09 -24.91 -14.42
N ASP A 56 -6.25 -25.86 -15.35
CA ASP A 56 -5.98 -25.69 -16.78
C ASP A 56 -6.93 -24.72 -17.50
N ALA A 57 -8.04 -24.32 -16.85
CA ALA A 57 -8.98 -23.33 -17.37
C ALA A 57 -8.62 -21.89 -16.95
N ILE A 58 -7.60 -21.69 -16.11
CA ILE A 58 -7.10 -20.37 -15.73
C ILE A 58 -6.46 -19.71 -16.98
N ARG A 59 -6.86 -18.47 -17.27
CA ARG A 59 -6.41 -17.71 -18.45
C ARG A 59 -5.56 -16.51 -18.06
N PRO A 60 -4.69 -16.01 -18.97
CA PRO A 60 -4.08 -14.70 -18.81
C PRO A 60 -5.14 -13.63 -18.52
N GLY A 61 -4.91 -12.80 -17.49
CA GLY A 61 -5.88 -11.82 -17.00
C GLY A 61 -6.72 -12.30 -15.82
N MET A 62 -6.64 -13.58 -15.45
CA MET A 62 -7.14 -14.04 -14.15
C MET A 62 -6.07 -13.84 -13.07
N ILE A 63 -6.50 -13.41 -11.89
CA ILE A 63 -5.61 -13.19 -10.73
C ILE A 63 -6.19 -13.86 -9.48
N GLN A 64 -5.34 -14.17 -8.52
CA GLN A 64 -5.79 -14.57 -7.19
C GLN A 64 -6.05 -13.33 -6.33
N ALA A 65 -7.23 -13.29 -5.71
CA ALA A 65 -7.62 -12.20 -4.82
C ALA A 65 -8.30 -12.76 -3.57
N LYS A 66 -8.17 -12.05 -2.46
CA LYS A 66 -8.99 -12.26 -1.26
C LYS A 66 -10.24 -11.42 -1.39
N ILE A 67 -11.40 -12.08 -1.45
CA ILE A 67 -12.69 -11.39 -1.54
C ILE A 67 -13.22 -11.15 -0.13
N HIS A 68 -13.70 -9.93 0.13
CA HIS A 68 -14.27 -9.58 1.43
C HIS A 68 -15.49 -10.49 1.72
N ASN A 69 -15.55 -11.05 2.94
CA ASN A 69 -16.55 -12.03 3.38
C ASN A 69 -16.47 -13.43 2.75
N LEU A 70 -15.39 -13.76 2.04
CA LEU A 70 -15.10 -15.13 1.61
C LEU A 70 -13.79 -15.63 2.20
N ASP A 71 -13.78 -16.90 2.60
CA ASP A 71 -12.60 -17.55 3.16
C ASP A 71 -11.64 -17.99 2.06
N GLY A 72 -10.36 -17.63 2.20
CA GLY A 72 -9.29 -18.05 1.29
C GLY A 72 -9.13 -17.19 0.03
N LEU A 73 -8.21 -17.62 -0.82
CA LEU A 73 -7.91 -16.98 -2.10
C LEU A 73 -8.80 -17.56 -3.20
N HIS A 74 -9.30 -16.68 -4.05
CA HIS A 74 -10.15 -17.04 -5.18
C HIS A 74 -9.54 -16.50 -6.46
N TRP A 75 -9.62 -17.27 -7.54
CA TRP A 75 -9.33 -16.76 -8.87
C TRP A 75 -10.47 -15.86 -9.33
N VAL A 76 -10.13 -14.74 -9.94
CA VAL A 76 -11.08 -13.78 -10.50
C VAL A 76 -10.59 -13.27 -11.84
N ASP A 77 -11.53 -12.91 -12.71
CA ASP A 77 -11.23 -12.17 -13.94
C ASP A 77 -10.95 -10.70 -13.61
N ALA A 78 -9.70 -10.26 -13.81
CA ALA A 78 -9.28 -8.90 -13.48
C ALA A 78 -10.05 -7.83 -14.28
N SER A 79 -10.55 -8.17 -15.48
CA SER A 79 -11.35 -7.24 -16.29
C SER A 79 -12.72 -6.93 -15.68
N GLN A 80 -13.20 -7.77 -14.76
CA GLN A 80 -14.47 -7.60 -14.07
C GLN A 80 -14.32 -6.83 -12.75
N MET A 81 -13.08 -6.62 -12.29
CA MET A 81 -12.82 -5.84 -11.10
C MET A 81 -13.03 -4.36 -11.41
N LYS A 82 -14.07 -3.78 -10.81
CA LYS A 82 -14.17 -2.32 -10.75
C LYS A 82 -13.20 -1.84 -9.68
N GLN A 83 -12.29 -0.95 -10.05
CA GLN A 83 -11.54 -0.20 -9.05
C GLN A 83 -12.58 0.48 -8.16
N ALA A 84 -12.54 0.18 -6.86
CA ALA A 84 -13.43 0.84 -5.93
C ALA A 84 -13.21 2.34 -6.09
N LYS A 85 -14.30 3.10 -6.19
CA LYS A 85 -14.21 4.56 -6.06
C LYS A 85 -13.74 4.78 -4.63
N THR A 86 -12.45 5.03 -4.44
CA THR A 86 -11.87 5.26 -3.11
C THR A 86 -12.73 6.33 -2.45
N ALA A 87 -13.41 5.97 -1.36
CA ALA A 87 -14.14 6.94 -0.58
C ALA A 87 -13.09 7.93 -0.08
N LEU A 88 -13.09 9.13 -0.64
CA LEU A 88 -12.15 10.16 -0.25
C LEU A 88 -12.58 10.63 1.14
N GLY A 89 -11.79 10.28 2.16
CA GLY A 89 -12.04 10.77 3.51
C GLY A 89 -12.13 12.30 3.53
N GLU A 90 -12.91 12.84 4.46
CA GLU A 90 -12.94 14.29 4.67
C GLU A 90 -11.64 14.72 5.35
N LEU A 91 -11.05 15.80 4.84
CA LEU A 91 -9.84 16.38 5.41
C LEU A 91 -10.25 17.56 6.28
N THR A 92 -9.82 17.58 7.54
CA THR A 92 -10.06 18.70 8.44
C THR A 92 -9.33 19.96 7.96
N ASP A 93 -9.82 21.14 8.32
CA ASP A 93 -9.19 22.41 7.95
C ASP A 93 -7.76 22.53 8.51
N GLU A 94 -7.52 21.97 9.70
CA GLU A 94 -6.18 21.92 10.29
C GLU A 94 -5.22 21.08 9.43
N ALA A 95 -5.61 19.86 9.06
CA ALA A 95 -4.79 18.99 8.24
C ALA A 95 -4.57 19.58 6.83
N ARG A 96 -5.60 20.19 6.25
CA ARG A 96 -5.52 20.94 4.98
C ARG A 96 -4.51 22.09 5.09
N GLY A 97 -4.48 22.81 6.20
CA GLY A 97 -3.54 23.90 6.47
C GLY A 97 -2.06 23.50 6.49
N ARG A 98 -1.75 22.21 6.70
CA ARG A 98 -0.38 21.68 6.74
C ARG A 98 0.15 21.29 5.35
N ILE A 99 -0.72 21.04 4.37
CA ILE A 99 -0.33 20.60 3.01
C ILE A 99 0.67 21.55 2.32
N PRO A 100 0.52 22.88 2.38
CA PRO A 100 1.49 23.79 1.75
C PRO A 100 2.91 23.62 2.29
N ALA A 101 3.08 23.35 3.59
CA ALA A 101 4.38 23.10 4.19
C ALA A 101 4.99 21.77 3.72
N LEU A 102 4.16 20.71 3.58
CA LEU A 102 4.58 19.43 3.00
C LEU A 102 5.07 19.60 1.56
N GLN A 103 4.29 20.30 0.75
CA GLN A 103 4.61 20.55 -0.65
C GLN A 103 5.92 21.32 -0.77
N ALA A 104 6.10 22.39 0.02
CA ALA A 104 7.32 23.17 0.00
C ALA A 104 8.55 22.32 0.37
N ALA A 105 8.46 21.55 1.46
CA ALA A 105 9.55 20.73 1.98
C ALA A 105 9.99 19.61 1.03
N LEU A 106 9.05 19.03 0.27
CA LEU A 106 9.30 17.87 -0.60
C LEU A 106 9.33 18.21 -2.10
N SER A 107 9.12 19.47 -2.48
CA SER A 107 8.97 19.90 -3.89
C SER A 107 10.13 19.47 -4.79
N GLU A 108 11.35 19.38 -4.29
CA GLU A 108 12.53 18.99 -5.08
C GLU A 108 12.59 17.49 -5.42
N VAL A 109 11.98 16.63 -4.60
CA VAL A 109 12.03 15.15 -4.73
C VAL A 109 10.67 14.54 -5.04
N HIS A 110 9.59 15.25 -4.72
CA HIS A 110 8.21 14.83 -4.95
C HIS A 110 7.36 16.03 -5.39
N PRO A 111 7.54 16.51 -6.64
CA PRO A 111 6.92 17.74 -7.15
C PRO A 111 5.44 17.52 -7.49
N MET A 112 4.59 17.47 -6.46
CA MET A 112 3.14 17.45 -6.60
C MET A 112 2.55 18.83 -6.34
N SER A 113 1.44 19.15 -7.00
CA SER A 113 0.62 20.33 -6.68
C SER A 113 -0.09 20.15 -5.33
N ILE A 114 -0.62 21.24 -4.76
CA ILE A 114 -1.42 21.19 -3.52
C ILE A 114 -2.61 20.24 -3.69
N GLU A 115 -3.28 20.28 -4.83
CA GLU A 115 -4.45 19.44 -5.14
C GLU A 115 -4.06 17.95 -5.25
N GLN A 116 -2.89 17.66 -5.82
CA GLN A 116 -2.35 16.31 -5.89
C GLN A 116 -1.99 15.77 -4.50
N TRP A 117 -1.42 16.61 -3.63
CA TRP A 117 -1.17 16.27 -2.22
C TRP A 117 -2.47 16.01 -1.46
N GLU A 118 -3.48 16.88 -1.61
CA GLU A 118 -4.80 16.65 -1.00
C GLU A 118 -5.41 15.32 -1.51
N ALA A 119 -5.37 15.08 -2.81
CA ALA A 119 -5.86 13.85 -3.40
C ALA A 119 -5.08 12.61 -2.92
N LEU A 120 -3.79 12.74 -2.58
CA LEU A 120 -2.99 11.65 -2.02
C LEU A 120 -3.45 11.32 -0.61
N VAL A 121 -3.49 12.29 0.30
CA VAL A 121 -3.84 12.05 1.71
C VAL A 121 -5.30 11.61 1.90
N ARG A 122 -6.21 12.06 1.03
CA ARG A 122 -7.62 11.65 1.08
C ARG A 122 -7.86 10.19 0.65
N ARG A 123 -6.86 9.51 0.07
CA ARG A 123 -6.95 8.09 -0.28
C ARG A 123 -6.79 7.19 0.94
N ASP A 124 -6.17 7.69 2.00
CA ASP A 124 -6.03 6.96 3.25
C ASP A 124 -7.35 6.91 4.02
N ALA A 125 -7.51 5.85 4.82
CA ALA A 125 -8.70 5.66 5.65
C ALA A 125 -8.85 6.78 6.70
N ASP A 126 -7.74 7.34 7.15
CA ASP A 126 -7.66 8.51 8.03
C ASP A 126 -6.76 9.58 7.37
N PRO A 127 -7.36 10.56 6.65
CA PRO A 127 -6.60 11.60 5.98
C PRO A 127 -5.80 12.50 6.93
N ALA A 128 -6.25 12.69 8.18
CA ALA A 128 -5.53 13.50 9.15
C ALA A 128 -4.26 12.77 9.61
N ALA A 129 -4.36 11.48 9.93
CA ALA A 129 -3.20 10.65 10.24
C ALA A 129 -2.22 10.57 9.06
N ALA A 130 -2.72 10.53 7.82
CA ALA A 130 -1.88 10.58 6.63
C ALA A 130 -1.09 11.89 6.54
N VAL A 131 -1.71 13.05 6.80
CA VAL A 131 -1.01 14.35 6.85
C VAL A 131 0.07 14.36 7.93
N GLU A 132 -0.18 13.81 9.12
CA GLU A 132 0.83 13.70 10.18
C GLU A 132 2.01 12.82 9.76
N ASN A 133 1.74 11.66 9.16
CA ASN A 133 2.80 10.77 8.68
C ASN A 133 3.65 11.44 7.60
N TRP A 134 3.03 12.11 6.63
CA TRP A 134 3.75 12.87 5.61
C TRP A 134 4.53 14.04 6.19
N SER A 135 4.05 14.67 7.28
CA SER A 135 4.76 15.74 7.99
C SER A 135 6.02 15.21 8.67
N ALA A 136 5.93 14.03 9.30
CA ALA A 136 7.09 13.36 9.88
C ALA A 136 8.12 12.97 8.79
N ILE A 137 7.67 12.45 7.65
CA ILE A 137 8.53 12.14 6.50
C ILE A 137 9.22 13.40 5.97
N ALA A 138 8.47 14.50 5.79
CA ALA A 138 9.01 15.78 5.32
C ALA A 138 10.05 16.35 6.28
N GLY A 139 9.77 16.35 7.58
CA GLY A 139 10.72 16.79 8.61
C GLY A 139 11.99 15.93 8.60
N ALA A 140 11.83 14.61 8.50
CA ALA A 140 12.96 13.70 8.45
C ALA A 140 13.82 13.87 7.19
N TYR A 141 13.18 14.13 6.06
CA TYR A 141 13.86 14.46 4.81
C TYR A 141 14.66 15.75 4.95
N VAL A 142 14.04 16.84 5.40
CA VAL A 142 14.68 18.16 5.56
C VAL A 142 15.89 18.08 6.48
N GLU A 143 15.77 17.37 7.61
CA GLU A 143 16.86 17.19 8.58
C GLU A 143 18.07 16.47 7.95
N GLU A 144 17.85 15.35 7.25
CA GLU A 144 18.96 14.60 6.62
C GLU A 144 19.50 15.30 5.37
N ALA A 145 18.64 16.03 4.65
CA ALA A 145 19.00 16.79 3.46
C ALA A 145 19.76 18.09 3.79
N ALA A 146 19.82 18.49 5.07
CA ALA A 146 20.67 19.59 5.53
C ALA A 146 22.17 19.23 5.48
N ALA A 147 22.52 17.96 5.30
CA ALA A 147 23.91 17.54 5.12
C ALA A 147 24.52 18.20 3.86
N PRO A 148 25.70 18.82 3.96
CA PRO A 148 26.32 19.51 2.85
C PRO A 148 26.74 18.54 1.74
N GLY A 149 26.62 18.99 0.48
CA GLY A 149 27.17 18.28 -0.68
C GLY A 149 26.28 17.20 -1.31
N LEU A 150 25.04 17.01 -0.83
CA LEU A 150 24.09 16.11 -1.50
C LEU A 150 23.64 16.70 -2.85
N ASN A 151 23.91 15.98 -3.93
CA ASN A 151 23.38 16.30 -5.25
C ASN A 151 21.92 15.83 -5.41
N ALA A 152 21.26 16.22 -6.51
CA ALA A 152 19.86 15.90 -6.76
C ALA A 152 19.55 14.39 -6.78
N LEU A 153 20.44 13.54 -7.31
CA LEU A 153 20.23 12.09 -7.33
C LEU A 153 20.34 11.49 -5.92
N GLN A 154 21.28 11.97 -5.12
CA GLN A 154 21.43 11.54 -3.72
C GLN A 154 20.24 12.00 -2.87
N ARG A 155 19.70 13.19 -3.11
CA ARG A 155 18.47 13.69 -2.47
C ARG A 155 17.26 12.83 -2.82
N ALA A 156 17.11 12.43 -4.09
CA ALA A 156 16.05 11.53 -4.50
C ALA A 156 16.15 10.15 -3.81
N ASP A 157 17.37 9.59 -3.69
CA ASP A 157 17.59 8.36 -2.94
C ASP A 157 17.32 8.52 -1.44
N LEU A 158 17.74 9.64 -0.85
CA LEU A 158 17.47 9.97 0.54
C LEU A 158 15.97 10.00 0.81
N PHE A 159 15.18 10.66 -0.06
CA PHE A 159 13.73 10.69 0.06
C PHE A 159 13.12 9.29 0.03
N ARG A 160 13.53 8.43 -0.93
CA ARG A 160 13.07 7.03 -0.99
C ARG A 160 13.41 6.26 0.28
N LEU A 161 14.61 6.48 0.83
CA LEU A 161 15.06 5.82 2.05
C LEU A 161 14.23 6.27 3.25
N VAL A 162 14.01 7.57 3.43
CA VAL A 162 13.17 8.11 4.53
C VAL A 162 11.74 7.60 4.40
N LEU A 163 11.19 7.58 3.19
CA LEU A 163 9.87 7.00 2.94
C LEU A 163 9.82 5.51 3.30
N ALA A 164 10.84 4.73 2.95
CA ALA A 164 10.94 3.33 3.33
C ALA A 164 11.05 3.15 4.85
N CYS A 165 11.81 4.00 5.55
CA CYS A 165 11.91 3.99 7.03
C CYS A 165 10.54 4.17 7.70
N ALA A 166 9.65 5.00 7.15
CA ALA A 166 8.32 5.24 7.71
C ALA A 166 7.35 4.07 7.49
N ASN A 167 7.59 3.22 6.48
CA ASN A 167 6.59 2.24 6.00
C ASN A 167 7.05 0.78 6.03
N THR A 168 8.33 0.52 6.28
CA THR A 168 8.93 -0.82 6.15
C THR A 168 9.66 -1.23 7.43
N PRO A 169 9.53 -2.49 7.90
CA PRO A 169 10.37 -3.01 8.98
C PRO A 169 11.85 -2.83 8.71
N ARG A 170 12.62 -2.51 9.76
CA ARG A 170 14.02 -2.09 9.64
C ARG A 170 14.91 -3.05 8.85
N ASP A 171 14.75 -4.35 9.08
CA ASP A 171 15.52 -5.43 8.43
C ASP A 171 15.16 -5.64 6.95
N GLN A 172 14.13 -4.94 6.46
CA GLN A 172 13.64 -5.01 5.08
C GLN A 172 13.85 -3.71 4.29
N ILE A 173 14.19 -2.58 4.93
CA ILE A 173 14.31 -1.26 4.27
C ILE A 173 15.27 -1.30 3.06
N LEU A 174 16.48 -1.82 3.23
CA LEU A 174 17.48 -1.86 2.15
C LEU A 174 17.17 -2.91 1.08
N LYS A 175 16.15 -3.76 1.30
CA LYS A 175 15.64 -4.70 0.30
C LYS A 175 14.48 -4.10 -0.49
N SER A 176 13.72 -3.18 0.11
CA SER A 176 12.58 -2.51 -0.53
C SER A 176 12.96 -1.24 -1.30
N VAL A 177 14.17 -0.71 -1.11
CA VAL A 177 14.62 0.52 -1.77
C VAL A 177 15.79 0.27 -2.72
N THR A 178 15.74 0.86 -3.91
CA THR A 178 16.86 0.89 -4.86
C THR A 178 17.59 2.23 -4.73
N LEU A 179 18.85 2.19 -4.30
CA LEU A 179 19.74 3.35 -4.22
C LEU A 179 20.57 3.45 -5.50
N ASN A 180 20.60 4.64 -6.13
CA ASN A 180 21.28 4.89 -7.40
C ASN A 180 22.59 5.68 -7.22
N ALA A 181 22.63 6.60 -6.26
CA ALA A 181 23.71 7.54 -6.01
C ALA A 181 24.08 7.65 -4.52
N LEU A 182 23.16 7.35 -3.60
CA LEU A 182 23.47 7.35 -2.17
C LEU A 182 24.25 6.09 -1.79
N ALA A 183 25.41 6.26 -1.16
CA ALA A 183 26.23 5.14 -0.71
C ALA A 183 25.48 4.32 0.36
N ARG A 184 25.62 2.99 0.28
CA ARG A 184 24.95 2.07 1.21
C ARG A 184 25.30 2.34 2.68
N THR A 185 26.57 2.63 2.98
CA THR A 185 27.03 2.95 4.34
C THR A 185 26.34 4.19 4.90
N THR A 186 26.14 5.22 4.07
CA THR A 186 25.37 6.42 4.44
C THR A 186 23.91 6.08 4.72
N ALA A 187 23.29 5.26 3.87
CA ALA A 187 21.91 4.81 4.06
C ALA A 187 21.73 4.03 5.38
N GLU A 188 22.66 3.12 5.69
CA GLU A 188 22.68 2.36 6.95
C GLU A 188 22.79 3.28 8.17
N ALA A 189 23.63 4.32 8.10
CA ALA A 189 23.76 5.31 9.17
C ALA A 189 22.47 6.12 9.39
N ILE A 190 21.78 6.51 8.31
CA ILE A 190 20.48 7.20 8.38
C ILE A 190 19.43 6.29 9.03
N ILE A 191 19.31 5.03 8.58
CA ILE A 191 18.40 4.04 9.17
C ILE A 191 18.67 3.88 10.67
N ALA A 192 19.94 3.82 11.08
CA ALA A 192 20.33 3.66 12.47
C ALA A 192 19.96 4.87 13.35
N ARG A 193 20.06 6.11 12.83
CA ARG A 193 19.62 7.31 13.56
C ARG A 193 18.11 7.35 13.73
N ARG A 194 17.37 7.06 12.66
CA ARG A 194 15.90 7.11 12.67
C ARG A 194 15.26 6.08 13.60
N ALA A 195 15.93 4.94 13.83
CA ALA A 195 15.47 3.94 14.79
C ALA A 195 15.59 4.36 16.27
N LYS A 196 16.29 5.46 16.60
CA LYS A 196 16.46 5.93 17.98
C LYS A 196 15.49 7.05 18.38
N GLY A 197 14.70 7.57 17.44
CA GLY A 197 13.84 8.74 17.64
C GLY A 197 12.35 8.50 17.45
N GLY A 198 11.91 7.24 17.43
CA GLY A 198 10.50 6.83 17.43
C GLY A 198 10.14 6.13 18.73
#